data_AF-A0A7C6M0P3-F1
#
_entry.id   AF-A0A7C6M0P3-F1
#
_cell.length_a   1.000
_cell.length_b   1.000
_cell.length_c   1.000
_cell.angle_alpha   90.00
_cell.angle_beta   90.00
_cell.angle_gamma   90.00
#
_symmetry.space_group_name_H-M   'P 1'
#
loop_
_entity.id
_entity.type
_entity.pdbx_description
1 polymer ?
#
loop_
_entity_poly.entity_id
_entity_poly.type
_entity_poly.pdbx_seq_one_letter_code
_entity_poly.pdbx_strand_id
1 'polypeptide(L)'
;MMLATNKELKPKDDVVRIARLYFSRWRIEEYFRCKKQVFQFENFRVRKLKAINALNFYISLCMAFLSLISMKSETNALKVSIIKTAAPIREKVQFHYYRLAKGISGILSYAKEGVRLWFKTKRPAYRQLVFKLIL
;
A
#
# COMPACT_ATOMS: atom_id res chain seq x y z
N MET A 1 -14.20 6.38 -28.71
CA MET A 1 -12.84 5.90 -28.38
C MET A 1 -12.55 4.66 -29.22
N MET A 2 -11.42 4.59 -29.90
CA MET A 2 -11.02 3.44 -30.73
C MET A 2 -9.92 2.65 -30.01
N LEU A 3 -10.03 1.32 -29.95
CA LEU A 3 -9.08 0.44 -29.28
C LEU A 3 -8.40 -0.49 -30.29
N ALA A 4 -7.09 -0.37 -30.42
CA ALA A 4 -6.27 -1.34 -31.13
C ALA A 4 -5.81 -2.43 -30.15
N THR A 5 -5.97 -3.70 -30.53
CA THR A 5 -5.55 -4.84 -29.70
C THR A 5 -4.91 -5.92 -30.56
N ASN A 6 -3.94 -6.63 -29.98
CA ASN A 6 -3.33 -7.81 -30.55
C ASN A 6 -4.11 -9.10 -30.27
N LYS A 7 -5.23 -9.02 -29.53
CA LYS A 7 -6.07 -10.17 -29.21
C LYS A 7 -7.05 -10.45 -30.35
N GLU A 8 -7.26 -11.73 -30.63
CA GLU A 8 -8.27 -12.17 -31.60
C GLU A 8 -9.67 -11.72 -31.16
N LEU A 9 -10.44 -11.22 -32.11
CA LEU A 9 -11.82 -10.76 -31.92
C LEU A 9 -12.75 -11.76 -32.62
N LYS A 10 -13.32 -12.72 -31.87
CA LYS A 10 -14.22 -13.73 -32.44
C LYS A 10 -15.69 -13.46 -32.03
N PRO A 11 -16.12 -13.68 -30.77
CA PRO A 11 -17.46 -13.35 -30.30
C PRO A 11 -17.60 -11.91 -29.77
N LYS A 12 -18.85 -11.44 -29.66
CA LYS A 12 -19.21 -10.16 -29.01
C LYS A 12 -18.71 -10.06 -27.56
N ASP A 13 -18.65 -11.19 -26.85
CA ASP A 13 -18.17 -11.25 -25.46
C ASP A 13 -16.70 -10.85 -25.32
N ASP A 14 -15.87 -11.14 -26.34
CA ASP A 14 -14.46 -10.75 -26.31
C ASP A 14 -14.29 -9.24 -26.48
N VAL A 15 -15.15 -8.60 -27.26
CA VAL A 15 -15.21 -7.13 -27.36
C VAL A 15 -15.54 -6.52 -25.98
N VAL A 16 -16.53 -7.06 -25.28
CA VAL A 16 -16.90 -6.60 -23.92
C VAL A 16 -15.75 -6.83 -22.93
N ARG A 17 -15.07 -7.97 -23.01
CA ARG A 17 -13.91 -8.29 -22.17
C ARG A 17 -12.76 -7.32 -22.41
N ILE A 18 -12.46 -7.00 -23.67
CA ILE A 18 -11.40 -6.05 -24.04
C ILE A 18 -11.74 -4.65 -23.55
N ALA A 19 -13.00 -4.21 -23.71
CA ALA A 19 -13.45 -2.94 -23.16
C ALA A 19 -13.29 -2.89 -21.64
N ARG A 20 -13.72 -3.92 -20.90
CA ARG A 20 -13.51 -4.04 -19.44
C ARG A 20 -12.04 -4.00 -19.06
N LEU A 21 -11.18 -4.68 -19.82
CA LEU A 21 -9.73 -4.67 -19.59
C LEU A 21 -9.15 -3.27 -19.80
N TYR A 22 -9.57 -2.56 -20.84
CA TYR A 22 -9.19 -1.16 -21.03
C TYR A 22 -9.68 -0.27 -19.88
N PHE A 23 -10.93 -0.42 -19.43
CA PHE A 23 -11.43 0.36 -18.28
C PHE A 23 -10.68 0.05 -16.98
N SER A 24 -10.15 -1.17 -16.83
CA SER A 24 -9.29 -1.52 -15.69
C SER A 24 -7.99 -0.71 -15.65
N ARG A 25 -7.57 -0.10 -16.77
CA ARG A 25 -6.44 0.86 -16.83
C ARG A 25 -6.60 1.99 -15.83
N TRP A 26 -7.83 2.44 -15.55
CA TRP A 26 -8.11 3.49 -14.57
C TRP A 26 -7.51 3.22 -13.17
N ARG A 27 -7.28 1.95 -12.83
CA ARG A 27 -6.61 1.57 -11.56
C ARG A 27 -5.21 2.19 -11.41
N ILE A 28 -4.49 2.46 -12.52
CA ILE A 28 -3.19 3.14 -12.44
C ILE A 28 -3.32 4.61 -12.05
N GLU A 29 -4.41 5.27 -12.46
CA GLU A 29 -4.67 6.66 -12.10
C GLU A 29 -5.00 6.77 -10.62
N GLU A 30 -5.78 5.80 -10.09
CA GLU A 30 -6.01 5.70 -8.66
C GLU A 30 -4.69 5.51 -7.89
N TYR A 31 -3.81 4.62 -8.37
CA TYR A 31 -2.48 4.42 -7.80
C TYR A 31 -1.69 5.72 -7.73
N PHE A 32 -1.57 6.46 -8.84
CA PHE A 32 -0.81 7.71 -8.88
C PHE A 32 -1.43 8.78 -7.98
N ARG A 33 -2.76 8.90 -7.98
CA ARG A 33 -3.45 9.90 -7.18
C ARG A 33 -3.31 9.59 -5.69
N CYS A 34 -3.47 8.32 -5.29
CA CYS A 34 -3.31 7.89 -3.91
C CYS A 34 -1.89 8.15 -3.41
N LYS A 35 -0.89 7.81 -4.24
CA LYS A 35 0.52 8.12 -3.97
C LYS A 35 0.77 9.61 -3.73
N LYS A 36 0.19 10.48 -4.55
CA LYS A 36 0.35 11.94 -4.44
C LYS A 36 -0.35 12.50 -3.20
N GLN A 37 -1.62 12.15 -3.00
CA GLN A 37 -2.46 12.75 -1.95
C GLN A 37 -2.22 12.12 -0.58
N VAL A 38 -2.29 10.79 -0.46
CA VAL A 38 -2.24 10.09 0.83
C VAL A 38 -0.83 10.09 1.41
N PHE A 39 0.18 9.82 0.57
CA PHE A 39 1.59 9.81 0.98
C PHE A 39 2.27 11.16 0.81
N GLN A 40 1.53 12.20 0.43
CA GLN A 40 2.04 13.57 0.24
C GLN A 40 3.30 13.61 -0.66
N PHE A 41 3.33 12.77 -1.70
CA PHE A 41 4.51 12.64 -2.56
C PHE A 41 4.88 13.94 -3.29
N GLU A 42 3.95 14.88 -3.45
CA GLU A 42 4.29 16.19 -4.05
C GLU A 42 4.87 17.18 -3.01
N ASN A 43 4.70 16.90 -1.72
CA ASN A 43 5.11 17.78 -0.62
C ASN A 43 6.33 17.26 0.18
N PHE A 44 7.10 16.30 -0.34
CA PHE A 44 8.30 15.84 0.39
C PHE A 44 9.39 16.93 0.41
N ARG A 45 10.06 17.10 1.54
CA ARG A 45 11.14 18.08 1.72
C ARG A 45 12.50 17.38 1.79
N VAL A 46 12.97 16.88 0.65
CA VAL A 46 14.26 16.17 0.54
C VAL A 46 15.12 16.84 -0.54
N ARG A 47 16.37 17.16 -0.21
CA ARG A 47 17.28 17.90 -1.11
C ARG A 47 18.15 17.03 -2.01
N LYS A 48 18.50 15.81 -1.58
CA LYS A 48 19.42 14.92 -2.32
C LYS A 48 18.64 13.95 -3.22
N LEU A 49 19.03 13.83 -4.49
CA LEU A 49 18.41 12.89 -5.45
C LEU A 49 18.37 11.45 -4.94
N LYS A 50 19.46 10.96 -4.33
CA LYS A 50 19.50 9.61 -3.75
C LYS A 50 18.43 9.39 -2.69
N ALA A 51 18.16 10.40 -1.86
CA ALA A 51 17.14 10.33 -0.83
C ALA A 51 15.72 10.46 -1.41
N ILE A 52 15.54 11.25 -2.48
CA ILE A 52 14.28 11.31 -3.24
C ILE A 52 13.96 9.92 -3.84
N ASN A 53 14.94 9.28 -4.48
CA ASN A 53 14.77 7.95 -5.07
C ASN A 53 14.47 6.89 -4.01
N ALA A 54 15.14 6.95 -2.86
CA ALA A 54 14.86 6.05 -1.74
C ALA A 54 13.43 6.24 -1.19
N LEU A 55 12.99 7.49 -0.99
CA LEU A 55 11.62 7.78 -0.55
C LEU A 55 10.60 7.28 -1.57
N ASN A 56 10.84 7.53 -2.86
CA ASN A 56 10.00 7.05 -3.96
C ASN A 56 9.89 5.51 -3.95
N PHE A 57 11.00 4.81 -3.70
CA PHE A 57 11.02 3.35 -3.56
C PHE A 57 10.15 2.88 -2.39
N TYR A 58 10.32 3.46 -1.19
CA TYR A 58 9.52 3.09 -0.02
C TYR A 58 8.02 3.32 -0.22
N ILE A 59 7.62 4.46 -0.80
CA ILE A 59 6.21 4.73 -1.09
C ILE A 59 5.67 3.73 -2.12
N SER A 60 6.47 3.36 -3.11
CA SER A 60 6.07 2.35 -4.11
C SER A 60 5.90 0.97 -3.46
N LEU A 61 6.74 0.62 -2.48
CA LEU A 61 6.59 -0.59 -1.67
C LEU A 61 5.28 -0.55 -0.84
N CYS A 62 4.96 0.59 -0.21
CA CYS A 62 3.70 0.76 0.50
C CYS A 62 2.49 0.57 -0.43
N MET A 63 2.52 1.15 -1.63
CA MET A 63 1.47 0.95 -2.62
C MET A 63 1.36 -0.51 -3.09
N ALA A 64 2.48 -1.21 -3.22
CA ALA A 64 2.48 -2.64 -3.53
C ALA A 64 1.79 -3.46 -2.43
N PHE A 65 2.03 -3.16 -1.15
CA PHE A 65 1.31 -3.78 -0.04
C PHE A 65 -0.19 -3.49 -0.07
N LEU A 66 -0.59 -2.26 -0.37
CA LEU A 66 -2.02 -1.93 -0.54
C LEU A 66 -2.65 -2.72 -1.70
N SER A 67 -1.93 -2.90 -2.81
CA SER A 67 -2.38 -3.71 -3.94
C SER A 67 -2.55 -5.18 -3.55
N LEU A 68 -1.58 -5.75 -2.84
CA LEU A 68 -1.66 -7.12 -2.32
C LEU A 68 -2.88 -7.29 -1.41
N ILE A 69 -3.16 -6.35 -0.52
CA ILE A 69 -4.36 -6.38 0.33
C ILE A 69 -5.64 -6.27 -0.51
N SER A 70 -5.64 -5.42 -1.54
CA SER A 70 -6.78 -5.27 -2.45
C SER A 70 -7.10 -6.58 -3.17
N MET A 71 -6.07 -7.36 -3.55
CA MET A 71 -6.22 -8.65 -4.24
C MET A 71 -6.65 -9.81 -3.32
N LYS A 72 -6.53 -9.68 -2.00
CA LYS A 72 -7.00 -10.71 -1.06
C LYS A 72 -8.52 -10.89 -1.14
N SER A 73 -8.98 -12.10 -0.78
CA SER A 73 -10.41 -12.43 -0.75
C SER A 73 -11.19 -11.46 0.14
N GLU A 74 -12.44 -11.16 -0.23
CA GLU A 74 -13.34 -10.32 0.58
C GLU A 74 -13.68 -10.96 1.93
N THR A 75 -13.48 -12.28 2.07
CA THR A 75 -13.65 -13.02 3.33
C THR A 75 -12.47 -12.89 4.28
N ASN A 76 -11.35 -12.29 3.85
CA ASN A 76 -10.17 -12.17 4.69
C ASN A 76 -10.44 -11.23 5.87
N ALA A 77 -10.32 -11.75 7.10
CA ALA A 77 -10.60 -11.01 8.33
C ALA A 77 -9.87 -9.65 8.41
N LEU A 78 -8.60 -9.59 7.97
CA LEU A 78 -7.81 -8.36 7.97
C LEU A 78 -8.32 -7.36 6.93
N LYS A 79 -8.70 -7.81 5.73
CA LYS A 79 -9.27 -6.91 4.72
C LYS A 79 -10.61 -6.34 5.18
N VAL A 80 -11.45 -7.18 5.78
CA VAL A 80 -12.75 -6.79 6.33
C VAL A 80 -12.58 -5.77 7.46
N SER A 81 -11.66 -5.99 8.40
CA SER A 81 -11.43 -5.04 9.51
C SER A 81 -10.92 -3.69 9.01
N ILE A 82 -10.01 -3.67 8.03
CA ILE A 82 -9.53 -2.44 7.38
C ILE A 82 -10.69 -1.69 6.72
N ILE A 83 -11.53 -2.37 5.93
CA ILE A 83 -12.65 -1.74 5.22
C ILE A 83 -13.67 -1.17 6.21
N LYS A 84 -13.99 -1.90 7.29
CA LYS A 84 -14.87 -1.41 8.36
C LYS A 84 -14.31 -0.16 9.02
N THR A 85 -13.02 -0.17 9.36
CA THR A 85 -12.35 0.95 10.04
C THR A 85 -12.24 2.19 9.15
N ALA A 86 -12.16 2.02 7.81
CA ALA A 86 -12.08 3.13 6.88
C ALA A 86 -13.33 4.04 6.93
N ALA A 87 -14.47 3.53 7.41
CA ALA A 87 -15.74 4.24 7.59
C ALA A 87 -16.10 5.14 6.39
N PRO A 88 -16.35 4.54 5.20
CA PRO A 88 -16.65 5.32 4.00
C PRO A 88 -18.05 5.95 4.09
N ILE A 89 -18.18 7.19 3.60
CA ILE A 89 -19.45 7.94 3.56
C ILE A 89 -20.46 7.29 2.60
N ARG A 90 -19.98 6.63 1.54
CA ARG A 90 -20.79 5.88 0.58
C ARG A 90 -20.35 4.41 0.57
N GLU A 91 -21.32 3.50 0.54
CA GLU A 91 -21.05 2.06 0.58
C GLU A 91 -20.27 1.58 -0.66
N LYS A 92 -20.68 2.03 -1.86
CA LYS A 92 -20.15 1.59 -3.17
C LYS A 92 -19.22 2.60 -3.86
N VAL A 93 -18.11 2.96 -3.23
CA VAL A 93 -17.00 3.73 -3.82
C VAL A 93 -15.91 2.81 -4.42
N GLN A 94 -15.58 2.97 -5.70
CA GLN A 94 -14.58 2.10 -6.37
C GLN A 94 -13.11 2.39 -5.98
N PHE A 95 -12.85 3.40 -5.15
CA PHE A 95 -11.50 3.78 -4.72
C PHE A 95 -10.95 2.86 -3.61
N HIS A 96 -10.38 1.72 -4.00
CA HIS A 96 -9.87 0.72 -3.07
C HIS A 96 -8.61 1.18 -2.32
N TYR A 97 -7.65 1.83 -3.00
CA TYR A 97 -6.36 2.20 -2.37
C TYR A 97 -6.55 3.22 -1.25
N TYR A 98 -7.41 4.21 -1.48
CA TYR A 98 -7.72 5.24 -0.48
C TYR A 98 -8.39 4.67 0.76
N ARG A 99 -9.39 3.81 0.56
CA ARG A 99 -10.10 3.16 1.68
C ARG A 99 -9.14 2.31 2.49
N LEU A 100 -8.33 1.48 1.83
CA LEU A 100 -7.37 0.61 2.50
C LEU A 100 -6.34 1.43 3.28
N ALA A 101 -5.76 2.47 2.66
CA ALA A 101 -4.80 3.33 3.34
C ALA A 101 -5.42 4.05 4.55
N LYS A 102 -6.64 4.60 4.42
CA LYS A 102 -7.35 5.24 5.53
C LYS A 102 -7.68 4.26 6.65
N GLY A 103 -8.17 3.07 6.31
CA GLY A 103 -8.49 2.03 7.28
C GLY A 103 -7.25 1.55 8.03
N ILE A 104 -6.13 1.32 7.33
CA ILE A 104 -4.85 0.96 7.96
C ILE A 104 -4.38 2.08 8.89
N SER A 105 -4.44 3.34 8.44
CA SER A 105 -4.08 4.48 9.29
C SER A 105 -4.97 4.58 10.53
N GLY A 106 -6.26 4.29 10.41
CA GLY A 106 -7.20 4.28 11.54
C GLY A 106 -7.01 3.10 12.50
N ILE A 107 -6.53 1.94 12.03
CA ILE A 107 -6.16 0.82 12.91
C ILE A 107 -4.86 1.15 13.65
N LEU A 108 -3.87 1.67 12.93
CA LEU A 108 -2.55 1.97 13.49
C LEU A 108 -2.57 3.16 14.45
N SER A 109 -3.55 4.08 14.35
CA SER A 109 -3.66 5.20 15.30
C SER A 109 -3.94 4.74 16.74
N TYR A 110 -4.56 3.57 16.93
CA TYR A 110 -4.73 2.97 18.25
C TYR A 110 -3.46 2.32 18.80
N ALA A 111 -2.46 2.06 17.95
CA ALA A 111 -1.22 1.39 18.34
C ALA A 111 -0.23 2.37 18.99
N LYS A 112 -0.37 2.59 20.30
CA LYS A 112 0.47 3.55 21.06
C LYS A 112 1.93 3.14 21.21
N GLU A 113 2.21 1.84 21.20
CA GLU A 113 3.55 1.29 21.47
C GLU A 113 4.34 0.97 20.19
N GLY A 114 3.71 1.16 19.03
CA GLY A 114 4.29 0.89 17.72
C GLY A 114 4.81 -0.55 17.59
N VAL A 115 5.96 -0.71 16.92
CA VAL A 115 6.58 -2.02 16.66
C VAL A 115 7.50 -2.47 17.81
N ARG A 116 7.64 -1.64 18.86
CA ARG A 116 8.61 -1.88 19.94
C ARG A 116 8.35 -3.19 20.67
N LEU A 117 7.08 -3.54 20.89
CA LEU A 117 6.71 -4.80 21.54
C LEU A 117 6.80 -6.03 20.62
N TRP A 118 6.85 -5.85 19.29
CA TRP A 118 7.05 -6.96 18.36
C TRP A 118 8.49 -7.46 18.40
N PHE A 119 9.45 -6.56 18.61
CA PHE A 119 10.84 -6.93 18.86
C PHE A 119 11.04 -7.18 20.35
N LYS A 120 10.60 -8.34 20.85
CA LYS A 120 11.04 -8.82 22.17
C LYS A 120 12.56 -8.98 22.13
N THR A 121 13.27 -7.94 22.55
CA THR A 121 14.73 -7.95 22.60
C THR A 121 15.12 -8.99 23.64
N LYS A 122 15.50 -10.19 23.20
CA LYS A 122 16.09 -11.18 24.10
C LYS A 122 17.40 -10.55 24.61
N ARG A 123 17.41 -10.08 25.86
CA ARG A 123 18.67 -9.68 26.51
C ARG A 123 19.54 -10.95 26.54
N PRO A 124 20.78 -10.93 26.04
CA PRO A 124 21.70 -12.03 26.31
C PRO A 124 21.84 -12.15 27.83
N ALA A 125 21.67 -13.36 28.37
CA ALA A 125 21.65 -13.62 29.82
C ALA A 125 22.96 -13.20 30.51
N TYR A 126 24.06 -13.17 29.76
CA TYR A 126 25.39 -12.81 30.26
C TYR A 126 26.07 -11.87 29.25
N ARG A 127 26.33 -10.62 29.66
CA ARG A 127 27.37 -9.79 29.05
C ARG A 127 28.51 -9.73 30.04
N GLN A 128 29.55 -10.52 29.83
CA GLN A 128 30.80 -10.33 30.56
C GLN A 128 31.37 -8.98 30.13
N LEU A 129 31.42 -8.03 31.06
CA LEU A 129 32.09 -6.75 30.84
C LEU A 129 33.59 -7.02 30.87
N VAL A 130 34.25 -6.96 29.72
CA VAL A 130 35.72 -6.98 29.66
C VAL A 130 36.19 -5.54 29.82
N PHE A 131 36.92 -5.26 30.90
CA PHE A 131 37.70 -4.02 30.98
C PHE A 131 38.80 -4.09 29.93
N LYS A 132 38.83 -3.11 29.01
CA LYS A 132 40.03 -2.87 28.20
C LYS A 132 41.10 -2.30 29.12
N LEU A 133 41.88 -3.18 29.74
CA LEU A 133 43.17 -2.78 30.31
C LEU A 133 44.07 -2.47 29.12
N ILE A 134 44.43 -1.19 28.98
CA ILE A 134 45.49 -0.74 28.09
C ILE A 134 46.78 -1.15 28.78
N LEU A 135 47.50 -2.11 28.22
CA LEU A 135 48.90 -2.42 28.55
C LEU A 135 49.81 -1.56 27.68
#